data_AF-A0A9Q5HXA6-F1
#
_entry.id   AF-A0A9Q5HXA6-F1
#
_cell.length_a   1.000
_cell.length_b   1.000
_cell.length_c   1.000
_cell.angle_alpha   90.00
_cell.angle_beta   90.00
_cell.angle_gamma   90.00
#
_symmetry.space_group_name_H-M   'P 1'
#
loop_
_entity.id
_entity.type
_entity.pdbx_description
1 polymer ?
#
loop_
_entity_poly.entity_id
_entity_poly.type
_entity_poly.pdbx_seq_one_letter_code
_entity_poly.pdbx_strand_id
1 'polypeptide(L)'
;MQHVDCRVRLPVPLVKSIVHGTVRTIHALYPAVRCVHVCHAIFDARNYFLADIDVHQDCSEQLCLECTPKERLGATADLIMQRSLRELDPSRGSTDELIITLPGCKHTFTVETLDGHCQLQDYYELDANGTWRGLKSSAPGFKLPPTCPTCRRAIRSPRYGRVYKRADLDILERNVASRLTKSIHAIVDDFKSVDARSLCDSVKVASTFLSLSGYVRSEDEIKSEEKSRSKILNSEKELPVPWNALEPGKHCHGLKPDVMKQWSKEVWVVKGIYERTLKVASARSAHMKAWDSAFSSLYRQEIESAVQEPTTAPRHPAEHAMRVARMKVGMSKPLADKRFVVEAFWLTIDIRILLVNVAQEWLTLTPRHLYPERFSFFKEAWSSFISFVLETCRRDARIALRIAQASQSRKQVLRSKVLTFSIELEILKLNFRLFRDAVSTALIQDELIKLVQAQLEKLELSVNEEDARHREYSGTGMADADFKQVFLDPMNIIRKDLAGVEESIRLGSLYTPLTDEEKQQIVAGLMANIDFAYSGHFYQCSNGHPFVIGDCGGAMQTTRCPECYELIGGSNHSLVSGNRANAELESIARANGARQNPWPWAR
;
A
#
# COMPACT_ATOMS: atom_id res chain seq x y z
N MET A 1 -37.90 -8.53 -57.05
CA MET A 1 -39.05 -9.14 -56.36
C MET A 1 -38.90 -10.65 -56.52
N GLN A 2 -38.53 -11.34 -55.44
CA GLN A 2 -38.81 -12.75 -55.10
C GLN A 2 -37.83 -13.18 -54.01
N HIS A 3 -38.29 -13.11 -52.77
CA HIS A 3 -37.70 -13.82 -51.64
C HIS A 3 -38.03 -15.31 -51.80
N VAL A 4 -37.01 -16.18 -51.76
CA VAL A 4 -37.20 -17.62 -51.66
C VAL A 4 -37.04 -18.01 -50.19
N ASP A 5 -38.15 -18.42 -49.59
CA ASP A 5 -38.27 -18.89 -48.21
C ASP A 5 -37.97 -20.41 -48.17
N CYS A 6 -37.00 -20.83 -47.35
CA CYS A 6 -36.59 -22.23 -47.20
C CYS A 6 -36.71 -22.65 -45.72
N ARG A 7 -37.94 -22.98 -45.29
CA ARG A 7 -38.20 -23.69 -44.02
C ARG A 7 -38.50 -25.16 -44.30
N VAL A 8 -37.54 -26.04 -44.06
CA VAL A 8 -37.75 -27.50 -43.98
C VAL A 8 -37.47 -27.96 -42.55
N ARG A 9 -38.51 -28.45 -41.85
CA ARG A 9 -38.42 -29.09 -40.53
C ARG A 9 -38.12 -30.58 -40.69
N LEU A 10 -37.07 -31.09 -40.02
CA LEU A 10 -36.81 -32.53 -39.83
C LEU A 10 -36.13 -32.79 -38.46
N PRO A 11 -36.19 -34.04 -37.91
CA PRO A 11 -36.44 -34.31 -36.50
C PRO A 11 -35.17 -34.33 -35.62
N VAL A 12 -35.37 -34.03 -34.33
CA VAL A 12 -34.33 -33.95 -33.29
C VAL A 12 -34.19 -35.31 -32.59
N PRO A 13 -33.00 -35.94 -32.52
CA PRO A 13 -32.68 -36.90 -31.49
C PRO A 13 -32.07 -36.18 -30.27
N LEU A 14 -32.62 -36.47 -29.09
CA LEU A 14 -32.15 -36.01 -27.79
C LEU A 14 -30.66 -36.35 -27.58
N VAL A 15 -29.81 -35.34 -27.36
CA VAL A 15 -28.43 -35.53 -26.91
C VAL A 15 -28.41 -35.55 -25.38
N LYS A 16 -28.04 -36.71 -24.82
CA LYS A 16 -27.76 -36.94 -23.40
C LYS A 16 -26.49 -36.18 -22.98
N SER A 17 -26.54 -35.66 -21.75
CA SER A 17 -25.44 -35.20 -20.88
C SER A 17 -24.05 -35.75 -21.23
N ILE A 18 -23.05 -34.87 -21.36
CA ILE A 18 -21.63 -35.26 -21.38
C ILE A 18 -20.85 -34.46 -20.33
N VAL A 19 -20.06 -35.22 -19.59
CA VAL A 19 -19.22 -34.97 -18.42
C VAL A 19 -17.85 -34.41 -18.84
N HIS A 20 -17.31 -33.49 -18.02
CA HIS A 20 -15.94 -33.04 -17.78
C HIS A 20 -14.79 -33.24 -18.81
N GLY A 21 -13.97 -32.18 -18.95
CA GLY A 21 -12.51 -32.30 -18.76
C GLY A 21 -11.60 -32.55 -19.97
N THR A 22 -12.07 -32.42 -21.21
CA THR A 22 -11.22 -32.54 -22.41
C THR A 22 -11.33 -31.31 -23.29
N VAL A 23 -10.21 -30.62 -23.53
CA VAL A 23 -10.07 -29.73 -24.69
C VAL A 23 -9.97 -30.64 -25.91
N ARG A 24 -11.09 -30.81 -26.62
CA ARG A 24 -11.07 -31.40 -27.96
C ARG A 24 -10.93 -30.26 -28.97
N THR A 25 -9.76 -30.15 -29.59
CA THR A 25 -9.63 -29.49 -30.89
C THR A 25 -10.38 -30.35 -31.91
N ILE A 26 -11.61 -29.95 -32.22
CA ILE A 26 -12.30 -30.46 -33.40
C ILE A 26 -11.93 -29.52 -34.53
N HIS A 27 -11.07 -29.98 -35.44
CA HIS A 27 -10.95 -29.38 -36.77
C HIS A 27 -12.29 -29.55 -37.49
N ALA A 28 -13.19 -28.58 -37.34
CA ALA A 28 -14.38 -28.46 -38.16
C ALA A 28 -14.17 -27.30 -39.14
N LEU A 29 -13.58 -27.65 -40.28
CA LEU A 29 -13.65 -26.86 -41.49
C LEU A 29 -15.13 -26.67 -41.89
N TYR A 30 -15.45 -25.47 -42.39
CA TYR A 30 -16.78 -24.98 -42.77
C TYR A 30 -17.73 -26.04 -43.39
N PRO A 31 -19.05 -25.87 -43.18
CA PRO A 31 -19.80 -25.32 -44.30
C PRO A 31 -20.66 -24.12 -43.92
N ALA A 32 -20.71 -23.19 -44.86
CA ALA A 32 -21.74 -22.16 -44.95
C ALA A 32 -23.15 -22.76 -44.74
N VAL A 33 -24.06 -21.94 -44.21
CA VAL A 33 -25.51 -22.18 -44.06
C VAL A 33 -25.92 -23.04 -42.86
N ARG A 34 -26.19 -22.39 -41.71
CA ARG A 34 -27.40 -22.65 -40.90
C ARG A 34 -27.57 -21.61 -39.80
N CYS A 35 -28.67 -20.87 -39.90
CA CYS A 35 -29.08 -19.83 -38.99
C CYS A 35 -30.25 -20.36 -38.11
N VAL A 36 -30.37 -19.79 -36.90
CA VAL A 36 -31.61 -19.59 -36.10
C VAL A 36 -31.90 -20.52 -34.88
N HIS A 37 -31.78 -19.86 -33.70
CA HIS A 37 -32.55 -19.90 -32.43
C HIS A 37 -32.37 -20.95 -31.30
N VAL A 38 -32.42 -20.38 -30.07
CA VAL A 38 -32.71 -20.88 -28.70
C VAL A 38 -31.46 -21.35 -27.92
N CYS A 39 -31.06 -20.84 -26.75
CA CYS A 39 -31.84 -20.32 -25.61
C CYS A 39 -31.06 -19.27 -24.79
N HIS A 40 -31.77 -18.22 -24.36
CA HIS A 40 -31.44 -17.35 -23.24
C HIS A 40 -31.46 -18.14 -21.93
N ALA A 41 -30.33 -18.25 -21.25
CA ALA A 41 -30.17 -18.29 -19.78
C ALA A 41 -28.71 -18.60 -19.45
N ILE A 42 -28.15 -18.00 -18.40
CA ILE A 42 -26.74 -18.08 -17.96
C ILE A 42 -25.82 -17.07 -18.68
N PHE A 43 -26.23 -15.81 -18.68
CA PHE A 43 -25.37 -14.65 -18.93
C PHE A 43 -25.03 -14.02 -17.57
N ASP A 44 -23.81 -14.20 -17.07
CA ASP A 44 -23.09 -13.14 -16.33
C ASP A 44 -21.66 -13.51 -15.87
N ALA A 45 -21.31 -14.79 -15.71
CA ALA A 45 -19.99 -15.15 -15.16
C ALA A 45 -18.96 -15.69 -16.18
N ARG A 46 -19.40 -16.18 -17.35
CA ARG A 46 -18.52 -16.88 -18.30
C ARG A 46 -17.65 -15.96 -19.16
N ASN A 47 -18.04 -14.70 -19.33
CA ASN A 47 -17.33 -13.78 -20.23
C ASN A 47 -15.97 -13.29 -19.71
N TYR A 48 -15.60 -13.55 -18.46
CA TYR A 48 -14.33 -13.06 -17.92
C TYR A 48 -13.19 -14.09 -17.92
N PHE A 49 -13.45 -15.40 -17.93
CA PHE A 49 -12.39 -16.39 -17.62
C PHE A 49 -12.31 -17.64 -18.51
N LEU A 50 -13.26 -17.88 -19.42
CA LEU A 50 -13.16 -18.97 -20.40
C LEU A 50 -13.13 -18.39 -21.81
N ALA A 51 -12.01 -18.56 -22.50
CA ALA A 51 -11.84 -18.20 -23.90
C ALA A 51 -11.28 -19.42 -24.62
N ASP A 52 -12.16 -20.18 -25.27
CA ASP A 52 -11.76 -21.11 -26.31
C ASP A 52 -11.16 -20.32 -27.48
N ILE A 53 -10.20 -20.92 -28.19
CA ILE A 53 -9.58 -20.31 -29.38
C ILE A 53 -10.55 -20.36 -30.57
N ASP A 54 -11.51 -21.28 -30.53
CA ASP A 54 -12.58 -21.47 -31.51
C ASP A 54 -13.86 -20.69 -31.15
N VAL A 55 -13.73 -19.48 -30.62
CA VAL A 55 -14.90 -18.60 -30.47
C VAL A 55 -15.29 -18.06 -31.83
N HIS A 56 -16.32 -18.65 -32.42
CA HIS A 56 -16.88 -18.23 -33.70
C HIS A 56 -17.33 -16.77 -33.66
N GLN A 57 -16.80 -15.95 -34.57
CA GLN A 57 -17.28 -14.60 -34.81
C GLN A 57 -18.55 -14.65 -35.67
N ASP A 58 -19.50 -13.74 -35.44
CA ASP A 58 -20.76 -13.71 -36.18
C ASP A 58 -20.46 -13.57 -37.70
N CYS A 59 -21.01 -14.48 -38.50
CA CYS A 59 -20.86 -14.47 -39.96
C CYS A 59 -21.34 -13.15 -40.58
N SER A 60 -22.29 -12.46 -39.96
CA SER A 60 -22.75 -11.13 -40.40
C SER A 60 -21.67 -10.04 -40.28
N GLU A 61 -20.65 -10.26 -39.46
CA GLU A 61 -19.52 -9.33 -39.29
C GLU A 61 -18.32 -9.66 -40.18
N GLN A 62 -18.28 -10.85 -40.79
CA GLN A 62 -17.19 -11.30 -41.64
C GLN A 62 -17.37 -10.87 -43.10
N LEU A 63 -16.26 -10.50 -43.73
CA LEU A 63 -16.19 -10.27 -45.16
C LEU A 63 -16.31 -11.61 -45.91
N CYS A 64 -17.23 -11.69 -46.88
CA CYS A 64 -17.37 -12.84 -47.77
C CYS A 64 -16.62 -12.59 -49.09
N LEU A 65 -15.65 -13.42 -49.45
CA LEU A 65 -14.86 -13.24 -50.68
C LEU A 65 -15.71 -13.35 -51.96
N GLU A 66 -16.78 -14.14 -51.94
CA GLU A 66 -17.68 -14.32 -53.10
C GLU A 66 -18.64 -13.14 -53.28
N CYS A 67 -19.16 -12.60 -52.18
CA CYS A 67 -20.15 -11.50 -52.22
C CYS A 67 -19.50 -10.11 -52.27
N THR A 68 -18.19 -10.01 -52.02
CA THR A 68 -17.49 -8.73 -51.94
C THR A 68 -17.24 -8.15 -53.34
N PRO A 69 -17.48 -6.85 -53.57
CA PRO A 69 -17.16 -6.19 -54.84
C PRO A 69 -15.68 -6.37 -55.21
N LYS A 70 -15.42 -6.64 -56.50
CA LYS A 70 -14.07 -6.95 -57.01
C LYS A 70 -13.02 -5.88 -56.68
N GLU A 71 -13.43 -4.62 -56.59
CA GLU A 71 -12.57 -3.49 -56.21
C GLU A 71 -11.97 -3.63 -54.80
N ARG A 72 -12.70 -4.23 -53.86
CA ARG A 72 -12.24 -4.43 -52.48
C ARG A 72 -11.34 -5.66 -52.32
N LEU A 73 -11.34 -6.58 -53.28
CA LEU A 73 -10.51 -7.79 -53.25
C LEU A 73 -9.02 -7.51 -53.52
N GLY A 74 -8.68 -6.31 -53.99
CA GLY A 74 -7.29 -5.88 -54.16
C GLY A 74 -6.62 -5.44 -52.86
N ALA A 75 -7.35 -5.34 -51.74
CA ALA A 75 -6.76 -4.96 -50.46
C ALA A 75 -5.81 -6.06 -49.95
N THR A 76 -4.63 -5.66 -49.49
CA THR A 76 -3.66 -6.56 -48.82
C THR A 76 -4.26 -7.07 -47.51
N ALA A 77 -4.37 -8.40 -47.40
CA ALA A 77 -4.89 -9.07 -46.20
C ALA A 77 -3.83 -9.91 -45.49
N ASP A 78 -2.89 -10.48 -46.24
CA ASP A 78 -1.70 -11.13 -45.68
C ASP A 78 -0.56 -10.11 -45.63
N LEU A 79 -0.18 -9.69 -44.43
CA LEU A 79 0.92 -8.72 -44.26
C LEU A 79 2.29 -9.41 -44.20
N ILE A 80 2.33 -10.73 -44.04
CA ILE A 80 3.56 -11.52 -43.99
C ILE A 80 4.04 -11.78 -45.41
N MET A 81 3.17 -12.34 -46.26
CA MET A 81 3.47 -12.65 -47.66
C MET A 81 3.05 -11.56 -48.64
N GLN A 82 2.49 -10.45 -48.16
CA GLN A 82 2.00 -9.32 -48.98
C GLN A 82 0.92 -9.71 -50.01
N ARG A 83 0.10 -10.72 -49.68
CA ARG A 83 -0.99 -11.22 -50.56
C ARG A 83 -2.27 -10.41 -50.38
N SER A 84 -3.00 -10.22 -51.47
CA SER A 84 -4.31 -9.56 -51.47
C SER A 84 -5.47 -10.53 -51.22
N LEU A 85 -6.65 -10.02 -50.84
CA LEU A 85 -7.84 -10.84 -50.56
C LEU A 85 -8.22 -11.77 -51.71
N ARG A 86 -7.94 -11.40 -52.97
CA ARG A 86 -8.24 -12.23 -54.15
C ARG A 86 -7.38 -13.48 -54.28
N GLU A 87 -6.23 -13.50 -53.61
CA GLU A 87 -5.22 -14.56 -53.69
C GLU A 87 -5.40 -15.60 -52.58
N LEU A 88 -6.36 -15.39 -51.68
CA LEU A 88 -6.63 -16.25 -50.55
C LEU A 88 -7.72 -17.27 -50.88
N ASP A 89 -7.52 -18.51 -50.42
CA ASP A 89 -8.49 -19.60 -50.59
C ASP A 89 -8.85 -20.22 -49.22
N PRO A 90 -9.85 -19.67 -48.52
CA PRO A 90 -10.26 -20.16 -47.21
C PRO A 90 -10.70 -21.63 -47.19
N SER A 91 -11.00 -22.25 -48.34
CA SER A 91 -11.39 -23.66 -48.42
C SER A 91 -10.26 -24.62 -48.03
N ARG A 92 -9.01 -24.18 -48.15
CA ARG A 92 -7.81 -24.94 -47.75
C ARG A 92 -7.68 -25.09 -46.24
N GLY A 93 -8.30 -24.19 -45.47
CA GLY A 93 -8.44 -24.33 -44.03
C GLY A 93 -7.20 -24.02 -43.18
N SER A 94 -6.08 -23.65 -43.79
CA SER A 94 -4.86 -23.24 -43.08
C SER A 94 -4.96 -21.78 -42.60
N THR A 95 -4.23 -21.42 -41.55
CA THR A 95 -4.35 -20.09 -40.91
C THR A 95 -3.86 -18.93 -41.78
N ASP A 96 -3.00 -19.21 -42.76
CA ASP A 96 -2.52 -18.28 -43.78
C ASP A 96 -3.55 -18.05 -44.90
N GLU A 97 -4.54 -18.93 -45.04
CA GLU A 97 -5.62 -18.83 -46.03
C GLU A 97 -6.96 -18.37 -45.41
N LEU A 98 -7.17 -18.64 -44.12
CA LEU A 98 -8.34 -18.18 -43.39
C LEU A 98 -8.30 -16.68 -43.15
N ILE A 99 -9.44 -16.01 -43.34
CA ILE A 99 -9.59 -14.57 -43.12
C ILE A 99 -10.33 -14.25 -41.82
N ILE A 100 -10.02 -13.09 -41.26
CA ILE A 100 -10.69 -12.53 -40.10
C ILE A 100 -10.94 -11.03 -40.31
N THR A 101 -12.20 -10.63 -40.14
CA THR A 101 -12.65 -9.25 -40.29
C THR A 101 -12.83 -8.60 -38.93
N LEU A 102 -12.13 -7.49 -38.72
CA LEU A 102 -12.22 -6.74 -37.47
C LEU A 102 -13.57 -6.03 -37.37
N PRO A 103 -14.38 -6.27 -36.33
CA PRO A 103 -15.75 -5.76 -36.29
C PRO A 103 -15.80 -4.23 -36.19
N GLY A 104 -14.84 -3.64 -35.49
CA GLY A 104 -14.77 -2.21 -35.25
C GLY A 104 -14.36 -1.38 -36.46
N CYS A 105 -13.47 -1.86 -37.34
CA CYS A 105 -12.97 -1.07 -38.50
C CYS A 105 -13.21 -1.73 -39.85
N LYS A 106 -13.74 -2.96 -39.88
CA LYS A 106 -14.03 -3.76 -41.08
C LYS A 106 -12.84 -4.06 -42.01
N HIS A 107 -11.61 -3.78 -41.55
CA HIS A 107 -10.40 -4.30 -42.20
C HIS A 107 -10.31 -5.81 -41.99
N THR A 108 -9.91 -6.51 -43.04
CA THR A 108 -9.82 -7.97 -43.11
C THR A 108 -8.37 -8.37 -43.32
N PHE A 109 -7.93 -9.39 -42.59
CA PHE A 109 -6.56 -9.90 -42.64
C PHE A 109 -6.58 -11.43 -42.67
N THR A 110 -5.45 -12.06 -43.00
CA THR A 110 -5.28 -13.49 -42.70
C THR A 110 -5.24 -13.70 -41.19
N VAL A 111 -5.72 -14.85 -40.76
CA VAL A 111 -5.70 -15.25 -39.35
C VAL A 111 -4.27 -15.30 -38.82
N GLU A 112 -3.34 -15.85 -39.61
CA GLU A 112 -1.91 -15.89 -39.26
C GLU A 112 -1.32 -14.48 -39.03
N THR A 113 -1.62 -13.53 -39.93
CA THR A 113 -1.18 -12.14 -39.80
C THR A 113 -1.64 -11.54 -38.47
N LEU A 114 -2.92 -11.66 -38.13
CA LEU A 114 -3.43 -11.06 -36.89
C LEU A 114 -3.03 -11.85 -35.63
N ASP A 115 -2.85 -13.16 -35.71
CA ASP A 115 -2.35 -13.97 -34.59
C ASP A 115 -0.91 -13.57 -34.23
N GLY A 116 -0.06 -13.37 -35.23
CA GLY A 116 1.30 -12.83 -35.05
C GLY A 116 1.28 -11.41 -34.51
N HIS A 117 0.47 -10.53 -35.10
CA HIS A 117 0.34 -9.12 -34.67
C HIS A 117 -0.19 -8.97 -33.25
N CYS A 118 -1.12 -9.83 -32.82
CA CYS A 118 -1.65 -9.85 -31.46
C CYS A 118 -0.80 -10.69 -30.48
N GLN A 119 0.32 -11.25 -30.95
CA GLN A 119 1.26 -12.07 -30.16
C GLN A 119 0.54 -13.19 -29.40
N LEU A 120 -0.32 -13.95 -30.09
CA LEU A 120 -1.19 -14.94 -29.44
C LEU A 120 -0.40 -16.01 -28.64
N GLN A 121 0.85 -16.28 -29.05
CA GLN A 121 1.78 -17.21 -28.39
C GLN A 121 2.21 -16.78 -26.97
N ASP A 122 2.02 -15.50 -26.60
CA ASP A 122 2.23 -15.03 -25.22
C ASP A 122 1.15 -15.54 -24.26
N TYR A 123 0.00 -15.96 -24.78
CA TYR A 123 -1.21 -16.25 -24.01
C TYR A 123 -1.67 -17.70 -24.08
N TYR A 124 -1.16 -18.46 -25.05
CA TYR A 124 -1.53 -19.85 -25.32
C TYR A 124 -0.29 -20.68 -25.62
N GLU A 125 -0.35 -21.98 -25.32
CA GLU A 125 0.70 -22.95 -25.60
C GLU A 125 0.44 -23.65 -26.93
N LEU A 126 1.50 -23.83 -27.73
CA LEU A 126 1.49 -24.61 -28.96
C LEU A 126 2.03 -26.03 -28.69
N ASP A 127 1.46 -27.02 -29.36
CA ASP A 127 2.05 -28.35 -29.43
C ASP A 127 3.16 -28.43 -30.50
N ALA A 128 3.79 -29.61 -30.60
CA ALA A 128 4.85 -29.85 -31.57
C ALA A 128 4.38 -29.77 -33.04
N ASN A 129 3.06 -29.78 -33.28
CA ASN A 129 2.42 -29.73 -34.59
C ASN A 129 1.86 -28.34 -34.90
N GLY A 130 2.10 -27.33 -34.05
CA GLY A 130 1.59 -25.96 -34.23
C GLY A 130 0.11 -25.76 -33.86
N THR A 131 -0.50 -26.72 -33.18
CA THR A 131 -1.89 -26.62 -32.69
C THR A 131 -1.90 -26.08 -31.26
N TRP A 132 -2.86 -25.20 -30.96
CA TRP A 132 -3.01 -24.64 -29.63
C TRP A 132 -3.51 -25.68 -28.63
N ARG A 133 -2.71 -25.95 -27.59
CA ARG A 133 -2.94 -27.03 -26.61
C ARG A 133 -3.53 -26.55 -25.29
N GLY A 134 -3.20 -25.33 -24.88
CA GLY A 134 -3.51 -24.88 -23.53
C GLY A 134 -3.32 -23.38 -23.29
N LEU A 135 -3.72 -22.96 -22.10
CA LEU A 135 -3.60 -21.58 -21.65
C LEU A 135 -2.20 -21.35 -21.06
N LYS A 136 -1.52 -20.31 -21.52
CA LYS A 136 -0.27 -19.85 -20.92
C LYS A 136 -0.57 -18.79 -19.87
N SER A 137 0.23 -18.76 -18.80
CA SER A 137 0.21 -17.65 -17.86
C SER A 137 0.73 -16.40 -18.57
N SER A 138 -0.05 -15.31 -18.52
CA SER A 138 0.32 -14.07 -19.19
C SER A 138 1.65 -13.52 -18.67
N ALA A 139 2.50 -13.07 -19.59
CA ALA A 139 3.79 -12.48 -19.26
C ALA A 139 3.66 -11.27 -18.31
N PRO A 140 4.63 -11.06 -17.39
CA PRO A 140 4.65 -9.91 -16.52
C PRO A 140 4.83 -8.60 -17.31
N GLY A 141 4.31 -7.50 -16.78
CA GLY A 141 4.41 -6.17 -17.38
C GLY A 141 3.07 -5.60 -17.86
N PHE A 142 3.09 -4.31 -18.18
CA PHE A 142 1.94 -3.55 -18.67
C PHE A 142 1.75 -3.79 -20.18
N LYS A 143 0.56 -4.21 -20.59
CA LYS A 143 0.21 -4.45 -21.99
C LYS A 143 -0.75 -3.39 -22.51
N LEU A 144 -0.53 -2.93 -23.74
CA LEU A 144 -1.43 -2.04 -24.45
C LEU A 144 -2.41 -2.84 -25.32
N PRO A 145 -3.63 -2.33 -25.57
CA PRO A 145 -4.57 -3.00 -26.45
C PRO A 145 -4.00 -3.13 -27.87
N PRO A 146 -4.13 -4.31 -28.52
CA PRO A 146 -3.69 -4.46 -29.90
C PRO A 146 -4.51 -3.55 -30.81
N THR A 147 -3.88 -2.98 -31.84
CA THR A 147 -4.51 -2.03 -32.77
C THR A 147 -4.47 -2.55 -34.20
N CYS A 148 -5.45 -2.20 -35.01
CA CYS A 148 -5.51 -2.60 -36.41
C CYS A 148 -4.27 -2.08 -37.19
N PRO A 149 -3.55 -2.93 -37.94
CA PRO A 149 -2.39 -2.50 -38.74
C PRO A 149 -2.70 -1.36 -39.71
N THR A 150 -3.90 -1.34 -40.29
CA THR A 150 -4.30 -0.35 -41.32
C THR A 150 -4.74 0.99 -40.73
N CYS A 151 -5.53 0.98 -39.66
CA CYS A 151 -6.19 2.21 -39.16
C CYS A 151 -5.94 2.52 -37.67
N ARG A 152 -5.16 1.68 -36.98
CA ARG A 152 -4.83 1.81 -35.55
C ARG A 152 -6.01 1.79 -34.58
N ARG A 153 -7.24 1.47 -35.04
CA ARG A 153 -8.39 1.22 -34.15
C ARG A 153 -8.14 -0.01 -33.29
N ALA A 154 -8.49 0.04 -32.01
CA ALA A 154 -8.31 -1.09 -31.09
C ALA A 154 -9.05 -2.36 -31.57
N ILE A 155 -8.37 -3.50 -31.50
CA ILE A 155 -8.88 -4.81 -31.89
C ILE A 155 -9.73 -5.36 -30.74
N ARG A 156 -11.01 -5.65 -31.01
CA ARG A 156 -11.96 -6.24 -30.05
C ARG A 156 -12.65 -7.50 -30.57
N SER A 157 -12.00 -8.23 -31.51
CA SER A 157 -12.54 -9.50 -32.02
C SER A 157 -12.52 -10.58 -30.92
N PRO A 158 -13.53 -11.48 -30.84
CA PRO A 158 -13.60 -12.53 -29.81
C PRO A 158 -12.36 -13.43 -29.72
N ARG A 159 -11.74 -13.80 -30.85
CA ARG A 159 -10.50 -14.59 -30.90
C ARG A 159 -9.37 -13.97 -30.07
N TYR A 160 -9.25 -12.64 -30.11
CA TYR A 160 -8.25 -11.88 -29.36
C TYR A 160 -8.75 -11.40 -28.00
N GLY A 161 -9.85 -11.99 -27.51
CA GLY A 161 -10.50 -11.72 -26.22
C GLY A 161 -9.54 -11.54 -25.07
N ARG A 162 -8.68 -12.54 -24.85
CA ARG A 162 -7.71 -12.57 -23.76
C ARG A 162 -6.67 -11.45 -23.87
N VAL A 163 -6.23 -11.12 -25.09
CA VAL A 163 -5.21 -10.10 -25.36
C VAL A 163 -5.72 -8.72 -25.00
N TYR A 164 -6.88 -8.29 -25.54
CA TYR A 164 -7.40 -6.96 -25.24
C TYR A 164 -7.98 -6.85 -23.82
N LYS A 165 -8.59 -7.92 -23.27
CA LYS A 165 -9.08 -7.90 -21.88
C LYS A 165 -7.93 -7.77 -20.88
N ARG A 166 -6.81 -8.45 -21.13
CA ARG A 166 -5.58 -8.27 -20.32
C ARG A 166 -5.13 -6.82 -20.31
N ALA A 167 -5.07 -6.19 -21.50
CA ALA A 167 -4.65 -4.80 -21.64
C ALA A 167 -5.65 -3.81 -20.99
N ASP A 168 -6.96 -4.03 -21.16
CA ASP A 168 -8.00 -3.22 -20.49
C ASP A 168 -7.85 -3.31 -18.96
N LEU A 169 -7.56 -4.50 -18.41
CA LEU A 169 -7.29 -4.68 -16.98
C LEU A 169 -6.02 -3.96 -16.51
N ASP A 170 -4.95 -3.96 -17.31
CA ASP A 170 -3.73 -3.19 -16.99
C ASP A 170 -3.99 -1.68 -16.95
N ILE A 171 -4.77 -1.16 -17.90
CA ILE A 171 -5.18 0.24 -17.91
C ILE A 171 -5.99 0.58 -16.66
N LEU A 172 -6.94 -0.29 -16.28
CA LEU A 172 -7.73 -0.11 -15.06
C LEU A 172 -6.83 -0.10 -13.80
N GLU A 173 -5.87 -1.01 -13.70
CA GLU A 173 -4.91 -1.05 -12.59
C GLU A 173 -4.05 0.22 -12.54
N ARG A 174 -3.57 0.71 -13.69
CA ARG A 174 -2.81 1.97 -13.77
C ARG A 174 -3.65 3.18 -13.33
N ASN A 175 -4.91 3.23 -13.73
CA ASN A 175 -5.84 4.30 -13.33
C ASN A 175 -6.12 4.25 -11.82
N VAL A 176 -6.32 3.05 -11.26
CA VAL A 176 -6.47 2.86 -9.82
C VAL A 176 -5.21 3.32 -9.09
N ALA A 177 -4.03 2.89 -9.53
CA ALA A 177 -2.76 3.30 -8.95
C ALA A 177 -2.59 4.83 -8.98
N SER A 178 -2.81 5.47 -10.12
CA SER A 178 -2.70 6.93 -10.27
C SER A 178 -3.64 7.68 -9.31
N ARG A 179 -4.88 7.21 -9.17
CA ARG A 179 -5.84 7.79 -8.22
C ARG A 179 -5.40 7.61 -6.78
N LEU A 180 -4.93 6.41 -6.40
CA LEU A 180 -4.46 6.14 -5.04
C LEU A 180 -3.20 6.96 -4.70
N THR A 181 -2.27 7.12 -5.65
CA THR A 181 -1.11 8.02 -5.49
C THR A 181 -1.55 9.45 -5.20
N LYS A 182 -2.48 9.99 -5.98
CA LYS A 182 -2.99 11.37 -5.75
C LYS A 182 -3.65 11.50 -4.39
N SER A 183 -4.50 10.53 -4.02
CA SER A 183 -5.18 10.53 -2.73
C SER A 183 -4.20 10.47 -1.56
N ILE A 184 -3.22 9.55 -1.59
CA ILE A 184 -2.28 9.40 -0.46
C ILE A 184 -1.38 10.63 -0.32
N HIS A 185 -0.88 11.21 -1.43
CA HIS A 185 -0.08 12.44 -1.38
C HIS A 185 -0.87 13.61 -0.80
N ALA A 186 -2.11 13.83 -1.26
CA ALA A 186 -2.96 14.88 -0.71
C ALA A 186 -3.20 14.71 0.80
N ILE A 187 -3.44 13.48 1.26
CA ILE A 187 -3.63 13.21 2.69
C ILE A 187 -2.34 13.41 3.49
N VAL A 188 -1.17 13.04 2.93
CA VAL A 188 0.14 13.28 3.56
C VAL A 188 0.41 14.78 3.68
N ASP A 189 0.11 15.57 2.64
CA ASP A 189 0.29 17.01 2.67
C ASP A 189 -0.65 17.66 3.69
N ASP A 190 -1.92 17.23 3.75
CA ASP A 190 -2.86 17.66 4.77
C ASP A 190 -2.38 17.27 6.18
N PHE A 191 -1.80 16.08 6.36
CA PHE A 191 -1.24 15.66 7.65
C PHE A 191 -0.03 16.50 8.07
N LYS A 192 0.87 16.81 7.14
CA LYS A 192 2.02 17.71 7.39
C LYS A 192 1.59 19.13 7.74
N SER A 193 0.44 19.58 7.24
CA SER A 193 -0.12 20.89 7.58
C SER A 193 -0.68 20.97 9.00
N VAL A 194 -0.86 19.83 9.68
CA VAL A 194 -1.28 19.80 11.08
C VAL A 194 -0.13 20.26 11.96
N ASP A 195 -0.24 21.46 12.52
CA ASP A 195 0.70 21.93 13.52
C ASP A 195 0.48 21.21 14.86
N ALA A 196 1.37 20.26 15.16
CA ALA A 196 1.34 19.50 16.40
C ALA A 196 1.45 20.41 17.63
N ARG A 197 2.17 21.54 17.56
CA ARG A 197 2.33 22.46 18.70
C ARG A 197 1.02 23.19 18.96
N SER A 198 0.43 23.78 17.93
CA SER A 198 -0.89 24.42 18.04
C SER A 198 -1.96 23.45 18.53
N LEU A 199 -1.93 22.19 18.10
CA LEU A 199 -2.87 21.17 18.57
C LEU A 199 -2.68 20.87 20.07
N CYS A 200 -1.43 20.71 20.50
CA CYS A 200 -1.11 20.55 21.91
C CYS A 200 -1.57 21.77 22.72
N ASP A 201 -1.28 22.99 22.27
CA ASP A 201 -1.66 24.25 22.93
C ASP A 201 -3.18 24.40 23.06
N SER A 202 -3.95 24.05 22.03
CA SER A 202 -5.41 24.04 22.07
C SER A 202 -5.94 23.07 23.13
N VAL A 203 -5.33 21.88 23.18
CA VAL A 203 -5.62 20.86 24.20
C VAL A 203 -5.30 21.35 25.62
N LYS A 204 -4.22 22.11 25.82
CA LYS A 204 -3.89 22.70 27.13
C LYS A 204 -4.98 23.64 27.61
N VAL A 205 -5.46 24.50 26.71
CA VAL A 205 -6.54 25.45 27.04
C VAL A 205 -7.82 24.68 27.35
N ALA A 206 -8.19 23.73 26.50
CA ALA A 206 -9.37 22.88 26.67
C ALA A 206 -9.38 22.12 28.00
N SER A 207 -8.23 21.61 28.45
CA SER A 207 -8.14 20.82 29.68
C SER A 207 -8.43 21.63 30.95
N THR A 208 -8.20 22.95 30.95
CA THR A 208 -8.50 23.83 32.10
C THR A 208 -9.99 23.97 32.39
N PHE A 209 -10.86 23.73 31.39
CA PHE A 209 -12.31 23.84 31.52
C PHE A 209 -13.00 22.51 31.83
N LEU A 210 -12.23 21.44 32.07
CA LEU A 210 -12.79 20.11 32.33
C LEU A 210 -13.40 20.03 33.72
N SER A 211 -14.67 19.62 33.78
CA SER A 211 -15.30 19.21 35.03
C SER A 211 -15.08 17.71 35.26
N LEU A 212 -14.22 17.36 36.21
CA LEU A 212 -14.02 15.97 36.66
C LEU A 212 -15.13 15.59 37.67
N SER A 213 -16.32 15.26 37.15
CA SER A 213 -17.40 14.72 37.97
C SER A 213 -17.08 13.29 38.40
N GLY A 214 -17.27 12.97 39.69
CA GLY A 214 -16.97 11.65 40.27
C GLY A 214 -17.62 10.54 39.45
N TYR A 215 -16.80 9.63 38.94
CA TYR A 215 -17.22 8.42 38.26
C TYR A 215 -16.40 7.27 38.81
N VAL A 216 -17.08 6.22 39.22
CA VAL A 216 -16.46 4.98 39.68
C VAL A 216 -16.86 3.93 38.65
N ARG A 217 -15.88 3.34 37.96
CA ARG A 217 -16.14 2.19 37.09
C ARG A 217 -16.47 0.98 37.96
N SER A 218 -17.48 0.22 37.56
CA SER A 218 -17.67 -1.10 38.15
C SER A 218 -16.61 -2.08 37.64
N GLU A 219 -16.36 -3.14 38.41
CA GLU A 219 -15.42 -4.19 38.01
C GLU A 219 -15.86 -4.89 36.70
N ASP A 220 -17.17 -5.00 36.48
CA ASP A 220 -17.76 -5.55 35.26
C ASP A 220 -17.54 -4.65 34.04
N GLU A 221 -17.60 -3.33 34.21
CA GLU A 221 -17.29 -2.36 33.16
C GLU A 221 -15.81 -2.48 32.74
N ILE A 222 -14.89 -2.55 33.71
CA ILE A 222 -13.46 -2.71 33.43
C ILE A 222 -13.18 -4.00 32.64
N LYS A 223 -13.77 -5.12 33.07
CA LYS A 223 -13.65 -6.42 32.38
C LYS A 223 -14.25 -6.37 30.97
N SER A 224 -15.38 -5.72 30.79
CA SER A 224 -16.04 -5.55 29.49
C SER A 224 -15.20 -4.70 28.52
N GLU A 225 -14.63 -3.60 29.02
CA GLU A 225 -13.71 -2.74 28.27
C GLU A 225 -12.46 -3.51 27.85
N GLU A 226 -11.86 -4.29 28.75
CA GLU A 226 -10.69 -5.11 28.47
C GLU A 226 -10.96 -6.19 27.42
N LYS A 227 -12.11 -6.87 27.52
CA LYS A 227 -12.54 -7.83 26.50
C LYS A 227 -12.74 -7.17 25.14
N SER A 228 -13.27 -5.95 25.12
CA SER A 228 -13.46 -5.17 23.88
C SER A 228 -12.12 -4.78 23.25
N ARG A 229 -11.16 -4.29 24.04
CA ARG A 229 -9.79 -4.00 23.57
C ARG A 229 -9.10 -5.24 23.02
N SER A 230 -9.15 -6.35 23.78
CA SER A 230 -8.55 -7.63 23.37
C SER A 230 -9.14 -8.16 22.06
N LYS A 231 -10.46 -8.04 21.86
CA LYS A 231 -11.13 -8.42 20.61
C LYS A 231 -10.61 -7.62 19.40
N ILE A 232 -10.32 -6.34 19.58
CA ILE A 232 -9.78 -5.48 18.51
C ILE A 232 -8.33 -5.86 18.22
N LEU A 233 -7.51 -6.00 19.26
CA LEU A 233 -6.09 -6.35 19.12
C LEU A 233 -5.89 -7.73 18.48
N ASN A 234 -6.73 -8.70 18.82
CA ASN A 234 -6.67 -10.08 18.31
C ASN A 234 -7.45 -10.28 16.99
N SER A 235 -7.96 -9.21 16.36
CA SER A 235 -8.67 -9.34 15.10
C SER A 235 -7.74 -9.79 13.97
N GLU A 236 -8.14 -10.82 13.22
CA GLU A 236 -7.42 -11.31 12.03
C GLU A 236 -7.57 -10.42 10.80
N LYS A 237 -8.39 -9.37 10.86
CA LYS A 237 -8.65 -8.49 9.73
C LYS A 237 -7.40 -7.71 9.33
N GLU A 238 -6.97 -7.84 8.07
CA GLU A 238 -5.87 -7.07 7.47
C GLU A 238 -6.30 -5.67 7.05
N LEU A 239 -6.85 -4.92 8.00
CA LEU A 239 -7.23 -3.51 7.86
C LEU A 239 -6.73 -2.74 9.08
N PRO A 240 -6.40 -1.44 8.93
CA PRO A 240 -6.05 -0.62 10.08
C PRO A 240 -7.23 -0.52 11.04
N VAL A 241 -6.91 -0.30 12.32
CA VAL A 241 -7.95 -0.16 13.35
C VAL A 241 -8.87 1.03 13.00
N PRO A 242 -10.20 0.83 12.97
CA PRO A 242 -11.13 1.89 12.61
C PRO A 242 -11.17 2.99 13.70
N TRP A 243 -11.45 4.24 13.30
CA TRP A 243 -11.43 5.39 14.21
C TRP A 243 -12.39 5.24 15.40
N ASN A 244 -13.53 4.57 15.22
CA ASN A 244 -14.48 4.33 16.31
C ASN A 244 -13.89 3.56 17.50
N ALA A 245 -12.87 2.74 17.27
CA ALA A 245 -12.11 2.05 18.32
C ALA A 245 -11.06 2.95 18.98
N LEU A 246 -10.65 4.03 18.31
CA LEU A 246 -9.67 5.01 18.79
C LEU A 246 -10.33 6.22 19.48
N GLU A 247 -11.65 6.17 19.70
CA GLU A 247 -12.37 7.18 20.46
C GLU A 247 -12.40 6.79 21.95
N PRO A 248 -11.74 7.56 22.84
CA PRO A 248 -11.63 7.19 24.25
C PRO A 248 -12.96 6.91 24.98
N GLY A 249 -14.07 7.48 24.50
CA GLY A 249 -15.40 7.34 25.11
C GLY A 249 -16.20 6.10 24.73
N LYS A 250 -15.79 5.36 23.68
CA LYS A 250 -16.58 4.24 23.16
C LYS A 250 -16.05 2.90 23.65
N HIS A 251 -16.81 2.22 24.52
CA HIS A 251 -16.72 0.79 24.89
C HIS A 251 -15.34 0.23 25.33
N CYS A 252 -14.28 1.03 25.32
CA CYS A 252 -12.90 0.56 25.47
C CYS A 252 -12.15 1.26 26.61
N HIS A 253 -12.54 2.45 27.07
CA HIS A 253 -11.76 3.19 28.10
C HIS A 253 -12.60 3.94 29.17
N GLY A 254 -13.94 3.83 29.14
CA GLY A 254 -14.80 4.32 30.22
C GLY A 254 -14.80 5.84 30.45
N LEU A 255 -14.42 6.64 29.43
CA LEU A 255 -14.35 8.11 29.55
C LEU A 255 -15.72 8.76 29.29
N LYS A 256 -16.09 9.72 30.15
CA LYS A 256 -17.41 10.38 30.15
C LYS A 256 -17.69 11.22 28.88
N PRO A 257 -18.96 11.35 28.46
CA PRO A 257 -19.35 12.15 27.29
C PRO A 257 -18.87 13.61 27.29
N ASP A 258 -18.78 14.26 28.46
CA ASP A 258 -18.40 15.68 28.55
C ASP A 258 -16.92 15.91 28.19
N VAL A 259 -16.02 15.10 28.77
CA VAL A 259 -14.59 15.08 28.42
C VAL A 259 -14.41 14.73 26.95
N MET A 260 -15.22 13.79 26.47
CA MET A 260 -15.17 13.31 25.09
C MET A 260 -15.63 14.33 24.07
N LYS A 261 -16.65 15.13 24.40
CA LYS A 261 -17.11 16.21 23.54
C LYS A 261 -15.99 17.22 23.29
N GLN A 262 -15.25 17.58 24.34
CA GLN A 262 -14.11 18.48 24.21
C GLN A 262 -12.98 17.82 23.42
N TRP A 263 -12.56 16.62 23.80
CA TRP A 263 -11.50 15.89 23.10
C TRP A 263 -11.79 15.73 21.60
N SER A 264 -13.00 15.28 21.24
CA SER A 264 -13.40 15.07 19.84
C SER A 264 -13.40 16.36 19.02
N LYS A 265 -13.63 17.53 19.65
CA LYS A 265 -13.51 18.82 18.99
C LYS A 265 -12.05 19.13 18.63
N GLU A 266 -11.14 18.92 19.58
CA GLU A 266 -9.71 19.20 19.38
C GLU A 266 -9.09 18.28 18.31
N VAL A 267 -9.42 16.99 18.31
CA VAL A 267 -8.84 16.03 17.36
C VAL A 267 -9.65 15.84 16.07
N TRP A 268 -10.62 16.72 15.78
CA TRP A 268 -11.51 16.56 14.62
C TRP A 268 -10.76 16.57 13.28
N VAL A 269 -9.77 17.45 13.13
CA VAL A 269 -8.93 17.50 11.92
C VAL A 269 -8.16 16.18 11.75
N VAL A 270 -7.58 15.68 12.84
CA VAL A 270 -6.86 14.40 12.89
C VAL A 270 -7.77 13.23 12.49
N LYS A 271 -9.01 13.21 13.00
CA LYS A 271 -10.03 12.23 12.62
C LYS A 271 -10.32 12.25 11.12
N GLY A 272 -10.56 13.43 10.55
CA GLY A 272 -10.89 13.57 9.13
C GLY A 272 -9.76 13.09 8.21
N ILE A 273 -8.51 13.33 8.58
CA ILE A 273 -7.33 12.81 7.87
C ILE A 273 -7.28 11.28 8.00
N TYR A 274 -7.43 10.75 9.22
CA TYR A 274 -7.40 9.30 9.48
C TYR A 274 -8.47 8.54 8.69
N GLU A 275 -9.71 9.02 8.68
CA GLU A 275 -10.82 8.39 7.95
C GLU A 275 -10.60 8.37 6.44
N ARG A 276 -9.98 9.41 5.87
CA ARG A 276 -9.55 9.39 4.47
C ARG A 276 -8.43 8.38 4.23
N THR A 277 -7.47 8.26 5.14
CA THR A 277 -6.42 7.22 5.07
C THR A 277 -7.01 5.82 5.12
N LEU A 278 -8.01 5.56 5.97
CA LEU A 278 -8.72 4.28 6.02
C LEU A 278 -9.37 3.91 4.69
N LYS A 279 -9.93 4.88 3.95
CA LYS A 279 -10.49 4.65 2.61
C LYS A 279 -9.43 4.19 1.61
N VAL A 280 -8.18 4.67 1.74
CA VAL A 280 -7.05 4.22 0.93
C VAL A 280 -6.62 2.80 1.34
N ALA A 281 -6.48 2.53 2.64
CA ALA A 281 -6.07 1.20 3.13
C ALA A 281 -7.09 0.09 2.80
N SER A 282 -8.38 0.44 2.78
CA SER A 282 -9.48 -0.44 2.39
C SER A 282 -9.78 -0.44 0.89
N ALA A 283 -9.06 0.35 0.09
CA ALA A 283 -9.24 0.35 -1.34
C ALA A 283 -8.90 -1.03 -1.89
N ARG A 284 -9.81 -1.57 -2.70
CA ARG A 284 -9.63 -2.81 -3.46
C ARG A 284 -10.05 -2.53 -4.89
N SER A 285 -9.17 -2.81 -5.84
CA SER A 285 -9.49 -2.60 -7.26
C SER A 285 -10.61 -3.55 -7.69
N ALA A 286 -11.38 -3.14 -8.70
CA ALA A 286 -12.41 -4.01 -9.28
C ALA A 286 -11.78 -5.31 -9.82
N HIS A 287 -10.56 -5.21 -10.37
CA HIS A 287 -9.79 -6.35 -10.83
C HIS A 287 -9.42 -7.30 -9.68
N MET A 288 -8.96 -6.79 -8.53
CA MET A 288 -8.70 -7.63 -7.35
C MET A 288 -9.97 -8.35 -6.87
N LYS A 289 -11.09 -7.63 -6.78
CA LYS A 289 -12.38 -8.24 -6.38
C LYS A 289 -12.84 -9.33 -7.33
N ALA A 290 -12.70 -9.10 -8.65
CA ALA A 290 -13.01 -10.08 -9.67
C ALA A 290 -12.09 -11.30 -9.57
N TRP A 291 -10.79 -11.07 -9.36
CA TRP A 291 -9.79 -12.13 -9.17
C TRP A 291 -10.09 -12.98 -7.94
N ASP A 292 -10.30 -12.36 -6.77
CA ASP A 292 -10.58 -13.10 -5.52
C ASP A 292 -11.91 -13.87 -5.62
N SER A 293 -12.92 -13.32 -6.30
CA SER A 293 -14.21 -13.99 -6.54
C SER A 293 -14.05 -15.19 -7.48
N ALA A 294 -13.35 -15.04 -8.59
CA ALA A 294 -13.08 -16.12 -9.54
C ALA A 294 -12.24 -17.22 -8.90
N PHE A 295 -11.16 -16.85 -8.21
CA PHE A 295 -10.29 -17.78 -7.50
C PHE A 295 -11.06 -18.56 -6.43
N SER A 296 -11.85 -17.87 -5.60
CA SER A 296 -12.63 -18.49 -4.53
C SER A 296 -13.72 -19.43 -5.06
N SER A 297 -14.37 -19.07 -6.18
CA SER A 297 -15.36 -19.93 -6.83
C SER A 297 -14.72 -21.19 -7.41
N LEU A 298 -13.61 -21.04 -8.13
CA LEU A 298 -12.87 -22.17 -8.71
C LEU A 298 -12.30 -23.07 -7.63
N TYR A 299 -11.71 -22.50 -6.57
CA TYR A 299 -11.21 -23.25 -5.43
C TYR A 299 -12.32 -24.09 -4.77
N ARG A 300 -13.49 -23.49 -4.51
CA ARG A 300 -14.65 -24.22 -3.97
C ARG A 300 -15.09 -25.36 -4.88
N GLN A 301 -15.15 -25.12 -6.18
CA GLN A 301 -15.48 -26.14 -7.16
C GLN A 301 -14.49 -27.32 -7.14
N GLU A 302 -13.17 -27.05 -7.10
CA GLU A 302 -12.15 -28.13 -7.02
C GLU A 302 -12.26 -28.94 -5.73
N ILE A 303 -12.53 -28.28 -4.60
CA ILE A 303 -12.74 -28.96 -3.31
C ILE A 303 -14.00 -29.83 -3.36
N GLU A 304 -15.11 -29.29 -3.88
CA GLU A 304 -16.36 -30.02 -4.03
C GLU A 304 -16.20 -31.24 -4.95
N SER A 305 -15.47 -31.12 -6.07
CA SER A 305 -15.15 -32.25 -6.94
C SER A 305 -14.33 -33.32 -6.22
N ALA A 306 -13.32 -32.94 -5.43
CA ALA A 306 -12.52 -33.88 -4.66
C ALA A 306 -13.33 -34.61 -3.57
N VAL A 307 -14.36 -33.95 -3.00
CA VAL A 307 -15.30 -34.57 -2.05
C VAL A 307 -16.26 -35.52 -2.76
N GLN A 308 -16.73 -35.18 -3.96
CA GLN A 308 -17.66 -36.00 -4.74
C GLN A 308 -17.00 -37.24 -5.34
N GLU A 309 -15.70 -37.19 -5.66
CA GLU A 309 -14.94 -38.32 -6.21
C GLU A 309 -13.72 -38.68 -5.34
N PRO A 310 -13.92 -39.32 -4.16
CA PRO A 310 -12.82 -39.61 -3.22
C PRO A 310 -11.75 -40.55 -3.78
N THR A 311 -12.10 -41.38 -4.76
CA THR A 311 -11.20 -42.38 -5.37
C THR A 311 -10.19 -41.76 -6.34
N THR A 312 -10.53 -40.63 -6.96
CA THR A 312 -9.66 -39.86 -7.86
C THR A 312 -9.07 -38.62 -7.19
N ALA A 313 -9.46 -38.35 -5.94
CA ALA A 313 -9.04 -37.19 -5.19
C ALA A 313 -7.50 -37.16 -4.97
N PRO A 314 -6.85 -36.00 -5.17
CA PRO A 314 -5.42 -35.86 -4.93
C PRO A 314 -5.10 -35.94 -3.43
N ARG A 315 -3.89 -36.44 -3.08
CA ARG A 315 -3.45 -36.63 -1.68
C ARG A 315 -3.56 -35.39 -0.79
N HIS A 316 -3.37 -34.20 -1.37
CA HIS A 316 -3.55 -32.91 -0.68
C HIS A 316 -4.61 -32.08 -1.43
N PRO A 317 -5.92 -32.32 -1.18
CA PRO A 317 -6.99 -31.69 -1.94
C PRO A 317 -6.94 -30.15 -1.90
N ALA A 318 -6.63 -29.57 -0.74
CA ALA A 318 -6.55 -28.12 -0.57
C ALA A 318 -5.43 -27.47 -1.40
N GLU A 319 -4.22 -28.04 -1.35
CA GLU A 319 -3.07 -27.51 -2.10
C GLU A 319 -3.26 -27.70 -3.61
N HIS A 320 -3.81 -28.85 -4.00
CA HIS A 320 -4.14 -29.13 -5.39
C HIS A 320 -5.20 -28.15 -5.91
N ALA A 321 -6.31 -27.98 -5.19
CA ALA A 321 -7.37 -27.04 -5.51
C ALA A 321 -6.83 -25.61 -5.61
N MET A 322 -5.95 -25.18 -4.70
CA MET A 322 -5.32 -23.87 -4.76
C MET A 322 -4.47 -23.69 -6.02
N ARG A 323 -3.68 -24.70 -6.40
CA ARG A 323 -2.86 -24.67 -7.61
C ARG A 323 -3.71 -24.62 -8.88
N VAL A 324 -4.70 -25.51 -8.98
CA VAL A 324 -5.59 -25.62 -10.14
C VAL A 324 -6.45 -24.36 -10.28
N ALA A 325 -7.02 -23.84 -9.20
CA ALA A 325 -7.78 -22.60 -9.23
C ALA A 325 -6.93 -21.42 -9.74
N ARG A 326 -5.67 -21.29 -9.30
CA ARG A 326 -4.75 -20.25 -9.83
C ARG A 326 -4.51 -20.41 -11.32
N MET A 327 -4.29 -21.64 -11.80
CA MET A 327 -4.11 -21.90 -13.24
C MET A 327 -5.38 -21.58 -14.04
N LYS A 328 -6.56 -21.96 -13.52
CA LYS A 328 -7.86 -21.74 -14.17
C LYS A 328 -8.26 -20.26 -14.22
N VAL A 329 -7.89 -19.45 -13.23
CA VAL A 329 -8.05 -17.99 -13.33
C VAL A 329 -7.24 -17.42 -14.50
N GLY A 330 -6.10 -18.05 -14.83
CA GLY A 330 -5.32 -17.73 -16.04
C GLY A 330 -4.63 -16.37 -16.02
N MET A 331 -4.63 -15.70 -14.87
CA MET A 331 -4.02 -14.39 -14.64
C MET A 331 -3.35 -14.35 -13.27
N SER A 332 -2.22 -13.63 -13.17
CA SER A 332 -1.55 -13.39 -11.90
C SER A 332 -2.43 -12.54 -10.98
N LYS A 333 -2.27 -12.73 -9.66
CA LYS A 333 -2.99 -11.93 -8.67
C LYS A 333 -2.60 -10.45 -8.83
N PRO A 334 -3.57 -9.52 -8.95
CA PRO A 334 -3.28 -8.09 -9.04
C PRO A 334 -2.49 -7.61 -7.82
N LEU A 335 -1.55 -6.68 -8.02
CA LEU A 335 -0.69 -6.14 -6.95
C LEU A 335 -0.72 -4.62 -6.85
N ALA A 336 -1.47 -3.91 -7.72
CA ALA A 336 -1.33 -2.46 -7.85
C ALA A 336 -1.74 -1.68 -6.58
N ASP A 337 -2.67 -2.21 -5.79
CA ASP A 337 -3.15 -1.59 -4.56
C ASP A 337 -2.22 -1.84 -3.36
N LYS A 338 -1.49 -2.96 -3.32
CA LYS A 338 -0.69 -3.38 -2.15
C LYS A 338 0.30 -2.31 -1.67
N ARG A 339 0.98 -1.63 -2.58
CA ARG A 339 1.92 -0.56 -2.25
C ARG A 339 1.23 0.53 -1.44
N PHE A 340 0.09 1.01 -1.93
CA PHE A 340 -0.67 2.11 -1.32
C PHE A 340 -1.35 1.68 -0.02
N VAL A 341 -1.73 0.40 0.09
CA VAL A 341 -2.24 -0.15 1.33
C VAL A 341 -1.17 -0.03 2.43
N VAL A 342 0.07 -0.47 2.17
CA VAL A 342 1.17 -0.37 3.14
C VAL A 342 1.47 1.08 3.51
N GLU A 343 1.54 1.99 2.53
CA GLU A 343 1.74 3.43 2.78
C GLU A 343 0.61 4.03 3.63
N ALA A 344 -0.65 3.63 3.38
CA ALA A 344 -1.78 4.05 4.20
C ALA A 344 -1.70 3.49 5.63
N PHE A 345 -1.25 2.25 5.82
CA PHE A 345 -0.98 1.71 7.16
C PHE A 345 0.05 2.57 7.90
N TRP A 346 1.18 2.91 7.26
CA TRP A 346 2.18 3.78 7.87
C TRP A 346 1.58 5.13 8.26
N LEU A 347 0.81 5.77 7.38
CA LEU A 347 0.19 7.05 7.67
C LEU A 347 -0.83 6.96 8.82
N THR A 348 -1.61 5.87 8.93
CA THR A 348 -2.48 5.66 10.10
C THR A 348 -1.70 5.51 11.40
N ILE A 349 -0.50 4.94 11.35
CA ILE A 349 0.38 4.80 12.52
C ILE A 349 0.93 6.17 12.90
N ASP A 350 1.47 6.93 11.93
CA ASP A 350 2.00 8.29 12.18
C ASP A 350 0.94 9.20 12.81
N ILE A 351 -0.30 9.16 12.29
CA ILE A 351 -1.44 9.90 12.86
C ILE A 351 -1.74 9.47 14.31
N ARG A 352 -1.64 8.17 14.62
CA ARG A 352 -1.86 7.66 15.98
C ARG A 352 -0.72 8.00 16.94
N ILE A 353 0.53 8.07 16.46
CA ILE A 353 1.65 8.56 17.27
C ILE A 353 1.43 10.04 17.62
N LEU A 354 0.98 10.87 16.67
CA LEU A 354 0.54 12.23 16.98
C LEU A 354 -0.58 12.25 18.03
N LEU A 355 -1.59 11.39 17.87
CA LEU A 355 -2.70 11.27 18.83
C LEU A 355 -2.22 10.89 20.24
N VAL A 356 -1.24 9.99 20.34
CA VAL A 356 -0.58 9.60 21.60
C VAL A 356 0.12 10.79 22.23
N ASN A 357 0.89 11.56 21.47
CA ASN A 357 1.59 12.74 21.99
C ASN A 357 0.60 13.79 22.53
N VAL A 358 -0.48 14.04 21.78
CA VAL A 358 -1.55 14.96 22.19
C VAL A 358 -2.27 14.45 23.45
N ALA A 359 -2.53 13.15 23.55
CA ALA A 359 -3.14 12.54 24.74
C ALA A 359 -2.21 12.56 25.96
N GLN A 360 -0.90 12.46 25.75
CA GLN A 360 0.10 12.60 26.82
C GLN A 360 0.12 14.05 27.36
N GLU A 361 0.14 15.04 26.48
CA GLU A 361 0.03 16.46 26.87
C GLU A 361 -1.30 16.77 27.58
N TRP A 362 -2.41 16.19 27.10
CA TRP A 362 -3.71 16.27 27.75
C TRP A 362 -3.65 15.76 29.20
N LEU A 363 -2.96 14.65 29.43
CA LEU A 363 -2.81 14.04 30.74
C LEU A 363 -1.89 14.83 31.68
N THR A 364 -0.77 15.37 31.19
CA THR A 364 0.20 16.11 32.02
C THR A 364 -0.37 17.41 32.57
N LEU A 365 -1.25 18.07 31.80
CA LEU A 365 -1.74 19.42 32.07
C LEU A 365 -3.10 19.48 32.76
N THR A 366 -3.75 18.35 32.97
CA THR A 366 -5.02 18.31 33.70
C THR A 366 -4.78 18.67 35.19
N PRO A 367 -5.50 19.64 35.79
CA PRO A 367 -5.18 20.17 37.11
C PRO A 367 -5.26 19.13 38.23
N ARG A 368 -4.09 18.71 38.75
CA ARG A 368 -3.96 17.69 39.81
C ARG A 368 -4.55 18.13 41.15
N HIS A 369 -4.53 19.44 41.41
CA HIS A 369 -4.81 20.04 42.72
C HIS A 369 -6.31 20.25 42.99
N LEU A 370 -7.13 20.25 41.94
CA LEU A 370 -8.56 20.53 42.09
C LEU A 370 -9.34 19.28 42.56
N TYR A 371 -8.87 18.05 42.27
CA TYR A 371 -9.56 16.79 42.63
C TYR A 371 -8.61 15.58 42.79
N PRO A 372 -7.91 15.40 43.92
CA PRO A 372 -6.85 14.39 44.10
C PRO A 372 -7.31 12.93 43.87
N GLU A 373 -8.42 12.51 44.48
CA GLU A 373 -8.93 11.13 44.34
C GLU A 373 -9.52 10.86 42.96
N ARG A 374 -10.08 11.87 42.30
CA ARG A 374 -10.70 11.74 40.96
C ARG A 374 -9.67 11.75 39.83
N PHE A 375 -8.50 12.33 40.09
CA PHE A 375 -7.40 12.39 39.12
C PHE A 375 -6.76 11.02 38.90
N SER A 376 -6.70 10.12 39.90
CA SER A 376 -6.16 8.76 39.73
C SER A 376 -6.95 7.99 38.67
N PHE A 377 -8.27 7.98 38.78
CA PHE A 377 -9.15 7.32 37.81
C PHE A 377 -8.99 7.89 36.39
N PHE A 378 -8.98 9.22 36.28
CA PHE A 378 -8.78 9.89 35.00
C PHE A 378 -7.43 9.52 34.38
N LYS A 379 -6.36 9.51 35.19
CA LYS A 379 -5.02 9.11 34.79
C LYS A 379 -4.97 7.67 34.32
N GLU A 380 -5.58 6.74 35.04
CA GLU A 380 -5.64 5.32 34.66
C GLU A 380 -6.38 5.11 33.34
N ALA A 381 -7.53 5.78 33.15
CA ALA A 381 -8.32 5.70 31.91
C ALA A 381 -7.54 6.21 30.69
N TRP A 382 -6.90 7.38 30.82
CA TRP A 382 -6.05 7.94 29.75
C TRP A 382 -4.78 7.14 29.51
N SER A 383 -4.14 6.63 30.56
CA SER A 383 -2.97 5.74 30.42
C SER A 383 -3.36 4.47 29.68
N SER A 384 -4.50 3.86 30.02
CA SER A 384 -5.05 2.71 29.32
C SER A 384 -5.37 3.01 27.84
N PHE A 385 -5.92 4.20 27.56
CA PHE A 385 -6.16 4.67 26.19
C PHE A 385 -4.84 4.81 25.40
N ILE A 386 -3.86 5.51 25.95
CA ILE A 386 -2.56 5.73 25.29
C ILE A 386 -1.86 4.39 25.02
N SER A 387 -1.80 3.50 26.02
CA SER A 387 -1.26 2.14 25.87
C SER A 387 -2.00 1.38 24.77
N PHE A 388 -3.33 1.42 24.76
CA PHE A 388 -4.13 0.76 23.73
C PHE A 388 -3.85 1.31 22.33
N VAL A 389 -3.76 2.63 22.15
CA VAL A 389 -3.45 3.21 20.83
C VAL A 389 -2.09 2.73 20.34
N LEU A 390 -1.05 2.74 21.18
CA LEU A 390 0.27 2.19 20.81
C LEU A 390 0.21 0.70 20.47
N GLU A 391 -0.58 -0.08 21.20
CA GLU A 391 -0.79 -1.49 20.90
C GLU A 391 -1.49 -1.72 19.55
N THR A 392 -2.44 -0.85 19.18
CA THR A 392 -3.02 -0.87 17.84
C THR A 392 -1.99 -0.52 16.76
N CYS A 393 -1.07 0.41 17.03
CA CYS A 393 0.05 0.70 16.13
C CYS A 393 0.94 -0.53 15.94
N ARG A 394 1.28 -1.22 17.04
CA ARG A 394 2.10 -2.44 17.00
C ARG A 394 1.45 -3.55 16.17
N ARG A 395 0.14 -3.77 16.37
CA ARG A 395 -0.67 -4.69 15.56
C ARG A 395 -0.61 -4.32 14.08
N ASP A 396 -0.89 -3.06 13.75
CA ASP A 396 -1.01 -2.59 12.38
C ASP A 396 0.35 -2.54 11.66
N ALA A 397 1.45 -2.28 12.37
CA ALA A 397 2.80 -2.37 11.83
C ALA A 397 3.17 -3.80 11.42
N ARG A 398 2.78 -4.80 12.22
CA ARG A 398 2.95 -6.23 11.86
C ARG A 398 2.15 -6.59 10.62
N ILE A 399 0.93 -6.07 10.47
CA ILE A 399 0.12 -6.28 9.26
C ILE A 399 0.80 -5.62 8.06
N ALA A 400 1.24 -4.37 8.19
CA ALA A 400 1.95 -3.65 7.13
C ALA A 400 3.21 -4.39 6.66
N LEU A 401 4.00 -4.92 7.61
CA LEU A 401 5.18 -5.73 7.32
C LEU A 401 4.83 -7.01 6.55
N ARG A 402 3.79 -7.76 6.97
CA ARG A 402 3.33 -8.96 6.27
C ARG A 402 2.87 -8.66 4.84
N ILE A 403 2.10 -7.58 4.64
CA ILE A 403 1.66 -7.15 3.30
C ILE A 403 2.87 -6.75 2.44
N ALA A 404 3.84 -6.02 3.01
CA ALA A 404 5.06 -5.63 2.32
C ALA A 404 5.89 -6.87 1.89
N GLN A 405 6.07 -7.85 2.78
CA GLN A 405 6.74 -9.12 2.47
C GLN A 405 6.01 -9.89 1.35
N ALA A 406 4.69 -10.00 1.44
CA ALA A 406 3.86 -10.65 0.43
C ALA A 406 3.80 -9.89 -0.91
N SER A 407 4.24 -8.63 -0.94
CA SER A 407 4.41 -7.83 -2.16
C SER A 407 5.83 -7.88 -2.73
N GLN A 408 6.77 -8.53 -2.02
CA GLN A 408 8.19 -8.60 -2.35
C GLN A 408 8.85 -7.23 -2.56
N SER A 409 8.30 -6.17 -1.96
CA SER A 409 8.84 -4.81 -2.03
C SER A 409 9.87 -4.59 -0.92
N ARG A 410 11.16 -4.74 -1.25
CA ARG A 410 12.27 -4.60 -0.28
C ARG A 410 12.22 -3.28 0.50
N LYS A 411 12.01 -2.15 -0.20
CA LYS A 411 11.92 -0.81 0.43
C LYS A 411 10.80 -0.73 1.46
N GLN A 412 9.63 -1.31 1.16
CA GLN A 412 8.50 -1.31 2.10
C GLN A 412 8.70 -2.26 3.27
N VAL A 413 9.38 -3.39 3.06
CA VAL A 413 9.74 -4.31 4.14
C VAL A 413 10.65 -3.61 5.14
N LEU A 414 11.74 -2.98 4.67
CA LEU A 414 12.70 -2.28 5.52
C LEU A 414 12.05 -1.13 6.31
N ARG A 415 11.27 -0.28 5.64
CA ARG A 415 10.55 0.82 6.32
C ARG A 415 9.53 0.32 7.35
N SER A 416 8.85 -0.80 7.09
CA SER A 416 7.91 -1.39 8.06
C SER A 416 8.63 -1.99 9.27
N LYS A 417 9.86 -2.51 9.10
CA LYS A 417 10.70 -2.94 10.21
C LYS A 417 11.10 -1.76 11.10
N VAL A 418 11.63 -0.69 10.51
CA VAL A 418 11.96 0.56 11.23
C VAL A 418 10.76 1.07 12.04
N LEU A 419 9.58 1.11 11.41
CA LEU A 419 8.35 1.55 12.07
C LEU A 419 7.97 0.65 13.24
N THR A 420 8.15 -0.67 13.10
CA THR A 420 7.90 -1.63 14.20
C THR A 420 8.80 -1.35 15.40
N PHE A 421 10.10 -1.17 15.18
CA PHE A 421 11.04 -0.83 16.26
C PHE A 421 10.75 0.53 16.89
N SER A 422 10.32 1.52 16.08
CA SER A 422 9.93 2.84 16.57
C SER A 422 8.73 2.76 17.52
N ILE A 423 7.71 1.98 17.17
CA ILE A 423 6.53 1.78 18.03
C ILE A 423 6.89 1.04 19.32
N GLU A 424 7.73 0.01 19.23
CA GLU A 424 8.18 -0.75 20.40
C GLU A 424 8.99 0.14 21.37
N LEU A 425 9.82 1.05 20.85
CA LEU A 425 10.49 2.09 21.64
C LEU A 425 9.48 3.03 22.34
N GLU A 426 8.44 3.50 21.64
CA GLU A 426 7.43 4.37 22.24
C GLU A 426 6.61 3.66 23.33
N ILE A 427 6.34 2.36 23.18
CA ILE A 427 5.72 1.53 24.23
C ILE A 427 6.64 1.46 25.46
N LEU A 428 7.94 1.23 25.28
CA LEU A 428 8.91 1.21 26.38
C LEU A 428 8.98 2.57 27.10
N LYS A 429 9.05 3.67 26.34
CA LYS A 429 9.04 5.03 26.90
C LYS A 429 7.76 5.31 27.71
N LEU A 430 6.60 4.82 27.26
CA LEU A 430 5.35 4.95 28.01
C LEU A 430 5.39 4.12 29.31
N ASN A 431 5.81 2.85 29.22
CA ASN A 431 5.90 1.97 30.38
C ASN A 431 6.81 2.60 31.46
N PHE A 432 8.00 3.05 31.09
CA PHE A 432 8.91 3.74 32.01
C PHE A 432 8.27 4.96 32.68
N ARG A 433 7.55 5.80 31.92
CA ARG A 433 6.82 6.95 32.46
C ARG A 433 5.74 6.56 33.47
N LEU A 434 4.96 5.51 33.17
CA LEU A 434 3.91 5.01 34.07
C LEU A 434 4.49 4.41 35.36
N PHE A 435 5.58 3.66 35.27
CA PHE A 435 6.21 3.02 36.43
C PHE A 435 6.91 3.99 37.37
N ARG A 436 7.52 5.07 36.86
CA ARG A 436 8.14 6.10 37.71
C ARG A 436 7.12 6.84 38.57
N ASP A 437 5.90 7.00 38.07
CA ASP A 437 4.82 7.63 38.82
C ASP A 437 4.18 6.69 39.87
N ALA A 438 4.41 5.38 39.73
CA ALA A 438 4.18 4.41 40.80
C ALA A 438 5.43 4.35 41.70
N VAL A 439 5.31 3.88 42.95
CA VAL A 439 6.48 3.76 43.84
C VAL A 439 7.51 2.80 43.21
N SER A 440 8.58 3.37 42.64
CA SER A 440 9.62 2.63 41.92
C SER A 440 10.36 1.69 42.87
N THR A 441 10.24 0.38 42.65
CA THR A 441 11.05 -0.64 43.34
C THR A 441 12.21 -1.08 42.46
N ALA A 442 13.32 -1.49 43.05
CA ALA A 442 14.49 -2.00 42.32
C ALA A 442 14.13 -3.17 41.37
N LEU A 443 13.15 -3.99 41.76
CA LEU A 443 12.68 -5.13 40.97
C LEU A 443 12.01 -4.71 39.65
N ILE A 444 11.26 -3.60 39.65
CA ILE A 444 10.61 -3.06 38.45
C ILE A 444 11.65 -2.44 37.49
N GLN A 445 12.68 -1.79 38.04
CA GLN A 445 13.78 -1.24 37.24
C GLN A 445 14.54 -2.35 36.50
N ASP A 446 14.84 -3.45 37.20
CA ASP A 446 15.49 -4.61 36.59
C ASP A 446 14.67 -5.23 35.46
N GLU A 447 13.34 -5.30 35.62
CA GLU A 447 12.44 -5.82 34.58
C GLU A 447 12.42 -4.90 33.34
N LEU A 448 12.37 -3.59 33.53
CA LEU A 448 12.42 -2.62 32.44
C LEU A 448 13.76 -2.65 31.70
N ILE A 449 14.88 -2.75 32.41
CA ILE A 449 16.21 -2.90 31.81
C ILE A 449 16.27 -4.16 30.95
N LYS A 450 15.76 -5.30 31.44
CA LYS A 450 15.68 -6.54 30.66
C LYS A 450 14.86 -6.37 29.38
N LEU A 451 13.74 -5.66 29.44
CA LEU A 451 12.92 -5.37 28.26
C LEU A 451 13.68 -4.51 27.23
N VAL A 452 14.40 -3.49 27.68
CA VAL A 452 15.22 -2.63 26.79
C VAL A 452 16.38 -3.43 26.18
N GLN A 453 17.06 -4.26 26.95
CA GLN A 453 18.16 -5.10 26.46
C GLN A 453 17.69 -6.14 25.43
N ALA A 454 16.56 -6.82 25.69
CA ALA A 454 15.96 -7.73 24.72
C ALA A 454 15.56 -7.01 23.41
N GLN A 455 15.11 -5.77 23.52
CA GLN A 455 14.77 -4.93 22.37
C GLN A 455 16.01 -4.53 21.56
N LEU A 456 17.12 -4.17 22.23
CA LEU A 456 18.42 -3.90 21.61
C LEU A 456 18.97 -5.13 20.89
N GLU A 457 18.95 -6.30 21.52
CA GLU A 457 19.40 -7.55 20.89
C GLU A 457 18.60 -7.87 19.62
N LYS A 458 17.28 -7.76 19.67
CA LYS A 458 16.40 -7.93 18.52
C LYS A 458 16.71 -6.92 17.40
N LEU A 459 17.02 -5.67 17.77
CA LEU A 459 17.42 -4.63 16.82
C LEU A 459 18.72 -4.99 16.12
N GLU A 460 19.75 -5.37 16.87
CA GLU A 460 21.06 -5.76 16.32
C GLU A 460 20.95 -6.97 15.39
N LEU A 461 20.18 -8.00 15.78
CA LEU A 461 19.89 -9.14 14.92
C LEU A 461 19.26 -8.69 13.60
N SER A 462 18.24 -7.82 13.64
CA SER A 462 17.59 -7.34 12.42
C SER A 462 18.52 -6.46 11.56
N VAL A 463 19.43 -5.68 12.16
CA VAL A 463 20.40 -4.87 11.41
C VAL A 463 21.38 -5.78 10.70
N ASN A 464 21.97 -6.74 11.42
CA ASN A 464 22.95 -7.68 10.88
C ASN A 464 22.39 -8.53 9.75
N GLU A 465 21.17 -9.05 9.90
CA GLU A 465 20.52 -9.83 8.84
C GLU A 465 20.27 -9.01 7.56
N GLU A 466 19.77 -7.78 7.69
CA GLU A 466 19.47 -6.95 6.52
C GLU A 466 20.72 -6.41 5.84
N ASP A 467 21.78 -6.14 6.61
CA ASP A 467 23.07 -5.73 6.08
C ASP A 467 23.74 -6.88 5.33
N ALA A 468 23.70 -8.12 5.86
CA ALA A 468 24.14 -9.32 5.14
C ALA A 468 23.36 -9.51 3.83
N ARG A 469 22.01 -9.44 3.90
CA ARG A 469 21.13 -9.47 2.71
C ARG A 469 21.39 -8.33 1.73
N HIS A 470 21.96 -7.21 2.17
CA HIS A 470 22.33 -6.11 1.29
C HIS A 470 23.63 -6.39 0.55
N ARG A 471 24.67 -6.83 1.27
CA ARG A 471 25.98 -7.17 0.72
C ARG A 471 25.92 -8.29 -0.32
N GLU A 472 25.00 -9.25 -0.17
CA GLU A 472 24.83 -10.37 -1.12
C GLU A 472 24.24 -9.95 -2.48
N TYR A 473 23.52 -8.82 -2.59
CA TYR A 473 22.69 -8.48 -3.76
C TYR A 473 23.21 -7.28 -4.60
N SER A 474 24.51 -6.95 -4.51
CA SER A 474 25.14 -5.71 -5.00
C SER A 474 25.16 -5.46 -6.53
N GLY A 475 24.38 -6.18 -7.33
CA GLY A 475 24.32 -6.01 -8.80
C GLY A 475 22.97 -5.52 -9.37
N THR A 476 21.84 -5.80 -8.70
CA THR A 476 20.48 -5.46 -9.19
C THR A 476 19.54 -5.01 -8.06
N GLY A 477 20.09 -4.75 -6.87
CA GLY A 477 19.37 -4.41 -5.65
C GLY A 477 19.12 -2.92 -5.45
N MET A 478 18.63 -2.58 -4.25
CA MET A 478 18.51 -1.19 -3.78
C MET A 478 19.90 -0.58 -3.60
N ALA A 479 20.08 0.69 -3.96
CA ALA A 479 21.36 1.39 -3.80
C ALA A 479 21.76 1.55 -2.32
N ASP A 480 23.05 1.55 -2.03
CA ASP A 480 23.59 1.68 -0.66
C ASP A 480 23.10 2.95 0.05
N ALA A 481 23.03 4.07 -0.68
CA ALA A 481 22.51 5.32 -0.15
C ALA A 481 21.03 5.19 0.30
N ASP A 482 20.21 4.53 -0.53
CA ASP A 482 18.81 4.25 -0.21
C ASP A 482 18.69 3.26 0.97
N PHE A 483 19.58 2.26 1.06
CA PHE A 483 19.60 1.33 2.19
C PHE A 483 19.91 2.02 3.51
N LYS A 484 20.95 2.88 3.52
CA LYS A 484 21.30 3.67 4.69
C LYS A 484 20.15 4.55 5.15
N GLN A 485 19.64 5.35 4.22
CA GLN A 485 18.57 6.32 4.50
C GLN A 485 17.26 5.67 4.96
N VAL A 486 16.84 4.57 4.33
CA VAL A 486 15.56 3.92 4.62
C VAL A 486 15.61 3.02 5.85
N PHE A 487 16.79 2.47 6.17
CA PHE A 487 16.91 1.42 7.18
C PHE A 487 18.01 1.69 8.21
N LEU A 488 19.29 1.77 7.82
CA LEU A 488 20.39 1.81 8.80
C LEU A 488 20.36 3.08 9.65
N ASP A 489 20.18 4.25 9.06
CA ASP A 489 20.21 5.52 9.81
C ASP A 489 19.05 5.59 10.84
N PRO A 490 17.78 5.30 10.47
CA PRO A 490 16.71 5.20 11.46
C PRO A 490 16.95 4.15 12.55
N MET A 491 17.48 2.97 12.21
CA MET A 491 17.77 1.92 13.19
C MET A 491 18.87 2.35 14.17
N ASN A 492 19.88 3.09 13.70
CA ASN A 492 20.93 3.67 14.54
C ASN A 492 20.39 4.72 15.51
N ILE A 493 19.44 5.54 15.06
CA ILE A 493 18.74 6.50 15.93
C ILE A 493 17.97 5.76 17.02
N ILE A 494 17.18 4.75 16.66
CA ILE A 494 16.42 3.93 17.62
C ILE A 494 17.35 3.24 18.62
N ARG A 495 18.49 2.72 18.16
CA ARG A 495 19.52 2.11 19.00
C ARG A 495 20.07 3.09 20.03
N LYS A 496 20.38 4.32 19.61
CA LYS A 496 20.83 5.39 20.51
C LYS A 496 19.74 5.74 21.54
N ASP A 497 18.49 5.86 21.10
CA ASP A 497 17.37 6.16 21.99
C ASP A 497 17.12 5.05 23.02
N LEU A 498 17.19 3.78 22.61
CA LEU A 498 17.07 2.64 23.52
C LEU A 498 18.17 2.66 24.59
N ALA A 499 19.41 2.92 24.20
CA ALA A 499 20.52 3.07 25.15
C ALA A 499 20.28 4.23 26.14
N GLY A 500 19.78 5.38 25.64
CA GLY A 500 19.43 6.51 26.50
C GLY A 500 18.26 6.21 27.46
N VAL A 501 17.28 5.41 27.03
CA VAL A 501 16.20 4.94 27.91
C VAL A 501 16.74 4.01 28.99
N GLU A 502 17.63 3.06 28.65
CA GLU A 502 18.30 2.18 29.63
C GLU A 502 19.07 2.99 30.67
N GLU A 503 19.85 3.98 30.24
CA GLU A 503 20.60 4.87 31.12
C GLU A 503 19.66 5.68 32.03
N SER A 504 18.57 6.22 31.49
CA SER A 504 17.56 6.95 32.27
C SER A 504 16.90 6.07 33.34
N ILE A 505 16.63 4.80 33.02
CA ILE A 505 16.09 3.83 33.98
C ILE A 505 17.09 3.59 35.12
N ARG A 506 18.38 3.39 34.79
CA ARG A 506 19.44 3.15 35.79
C ARG A 506 19.66 4.36 36.70
N LEU A 507 19.61 5.56 36.15
CA LEU A 507 19.82 6.81 36.89
C LEU A 507 18.56 7.31 37.63
N GLY A 508 17.40 6.71 37.36
CA GLY A 508 16.12 7.19 37.90
C GLY A 508 15.73 8.59 37.41
N SER A 509 16.33 9.07 36.32
CA SER A 509 16.11 10.39 35.74
C SER A 509 15.03 10.36 34.64
N LEU A 510 14.54 11.52 34.24
CA LEU A 510 13.72 11.65 33.04
C LEU A 510 14.58 11.38 31.80
N TYR A 511 14.13 10.48 30.93
CA TYR A 511 14.59 10.51 29.54
C TYR A 511 14.06 11.81 28.91
N THR A 512 14.94 12.78 28.75
CA THR A 512 14.71 14.01 27.99
C THR A 512 15.51 13.94 26.69
N PRO A 513 14.89 14.20 25.52
CA PRO A 513 15.64 14.48 24.31
C PRO A 513 16.63 15.64 24.57
N LEU A 514 17.90 15.48 24.17
CA LEU A 514 19.07 16.37 24.34
C LEU A 514 18.93 17.46 25.42
N THR A 515 19.62 17.30 26.55
CA THR A 515 19.60 18.28 27.64
C THR A 515 20.19 19.63 27.21
N ASP A 516 19.86 20.71 27.94
CA ASP A 516 20.46 22.03 27.68
C ASP A 516 21.98 22.01 27.89
N GLU A 517 22.48 21.15 28.79
CA GLU A 517 23.91 20.88 28.96
C GLU A 517 24.53 20.17 27.74
N GLU A 518 23.84 19.21 27.12
CA GLU A 518 24.31 18.55 25.90
C GLU A 518 24.27 19.52 24.70
N LYS A 519 23.26 20.38 24.61
CA LYS A 519 23.22 21.48 23.63
C LYS A 519 24.37 22.46 23.85
N GLN A 520 24.69 22.80 25.10
CA GLN A 520 25.85 23.61 25.45
C GLN A 520 27.17 22.95 25.04
N GLN A 521 27.34 21.65 25.28
CA GLN A 521 28.55 20.91 24.89
C GLN A 521 28.70 20.80 23.37
N ILE A 522 27.60 20.61 22.63
CA ILE A 522 27.61 20.58 21.16
C ILE A 522 27.98 21.96 20.60
N VAL A 523 27.36 23.03 21.12
CA VAL A 523 27.68 24.41 20.70
C VAL A 523 29.14 24.75 21.05
N ALA A 524 29.61 24.40 22.25
CA ALA A 524 31.00 24.60 22.65
C ALA A 524 31.99 23.81 21.78
N GLY A 525 31.65 22.56 21.43
CA GLY A 525 32.45 21.73 20.53
C GLY A 525 32.53 22.28 19.10
N LEU A 526 31.43 22.86 18.59
CA LEU A 526 31.41 23.52 17.28
C LEU A 526 32.17 24.85 17.30
N MET A 527 32.05 25.63 18.37
CA MET A 527 32.76 26.91 18.56
C MET A 527 34.28 26.76 18.77
N ALA A 528 34.77 25.56 19.06
CA ALA A 528 36.20 25.28 19.08
C ALA A 528 36.84 25.38 17.67
N ASN A 529 36.03 25.36 16.60
CA ASN A 529 36.46 25.65 15.25
C ASN A 529 36.36 27.16 14.96
N ILE A 530 37.40 27.73 14.35
CA ILE A 530 37.54 29.17 14.09
C ILE A 530 36.40 29.72 13.20
N ASP A 531 35.82 28.88 12.35
CA ASP A 531 34.72 29.23 11.44
C ASP A 531 33.39 29.50 12.17
N PHE A 532 33.28 29.10 13.45
CA PHE A 532 32.09 29.28 14.29
C PHE A 532 32.35 30.21 15.48
N ALA A 533 33.41 31.03 15.42
CA ALA A 533 33.80 31.92 16.51
C ALA A 533 32.87 33.14 16.72
N TYR A 534 31.88 33.33 15.85
CA TYR A 534 30.89 34.41 15.91
C TYR A 534 29.46 33.87 15.79
N SER A 535 28.48 34.72 16.10
CA SER A 535 27.05 34.37 16.05
C SER A 535 26.50 34.38 14.62
N GLY A 536 25.36 33.72 14.39
CA GLY A 536 24.69 33.67 13.09
C GLY A 536 25.02 32.41 12.27
N HIS A 537 25.27 31.28 12.92
CA HIS A 537 25.54 30.00 12.26
C HIS A 537 24.45 28.96 12.50
N PHE A 538 23.62 29.15 13.53
CA PHE A 538 22.63 28.17 13.94
C PHE A 538 21.25 28.53 13.40
N TYR A 539 20.69 27.65 12.59
CA TYR A 539 19.40 27.83 11.92
C TYR A 539 18.50 26.63 12.19
N GLN A 540 17.22 26.77 11.84
CA GLN A 540 16.25 25.69 11.87
C GLN A 540 15.40 25.72 10.60
N CYS A 541 15.08 24.54 10.10
CA CYS A 541 14.21 24.40 8.92
C CYS A 541 12.76 24.76 9.27
N SER A 542 11.88 24.79 8.27
CA SER A 542 10.44 25.03 8.45
C SER A 542 9.81 24.14 9.53
N ASN A 543 10.28 22.89 9.64
CA ASN A 543 9.80 21.90 10.62
C ASN A 543 10.55 21.94 11.97
N GLY A 544 11.47 22.89 12.17
CA GLY A 544 12.15 23.10 13.46
C GLY A 544 13.40 22.26 13.71
N HIS A 545 13.85 21.46 12.75
CA HIS A 545 15.10 20.71 12.88
C HIS A 545 16.31 21.64 12.76
N PRO A 546 17.26 21.59 13.72
CA PRO A 546 18.42 22.47 13.72
C PRO A 546 19.41 22.09 12.61
N PHE A 547 20.01 23.10 11.98
CA PHE A 547 21.13 22.92 11.06
C PHE A 547 22.11 24.08 11.20
N VAL A 548 23.34 23.87 10.75
CA VAL A 548 24.39 24.90 10.78
C VAL A 548 24.77 25.33 9.37
N ILE A 549 25.07 26.62 9.19
CA ILE A 549 25.71 27.15 7.99
C ILE A 549 27.15 27.48 8.35
N GLY A 550 28.12 26.86 7.66
CA GLY A 550 29.55 27.09 7.88
C GLY A 550 30.05 28.40 7.25
N ASP A 551 31.38 28.53 7.16
CA ASP A 551 32.09 29.66 6.57
C ASP A 551 31.70 31.01 7.20
N CYS A 552 30.96 31.84 6.46
CA CYS A 552 30.52 33.18 6.88
C CYS A 552 29.26 33.18 7.75
N GLY A 553 28.59 32.02 7.90
CA GLY A 553 27.30 31.88 8.59
C GLY A 553 26.08 32.29 7.74
N GLY A 554 26.29 32.87 6.56
CA GLY A 554 25.22 33.35 5.68
C GLY A 554 24.81 32.33 4.63
N ALA A 555 23.51 32.26 4.34
CA ALA A 555 22.98 31.27 3.40
C ALA A 555 23.39 31.53 1.94
N MET A 556 24.32 30.72 1.43
CA MET A 556 24.86 30.82 0.07
C MET A 556 24.62 29.58 -0.80
N GLN A 557 24.18 28.49 -0.18
CA GLN A 557 23.84 27.25 -0.86
C GLN A 557 22.51 26.72 -0.31
N THR A 558 21.75 26.04 -1.17
CA THR A 558 20.52 25.34 -0.79
C THR A 558 20.76 23.84 -0.80
N THR A 559 20.30 23.15 0.25
CA THR A 559 20.30 21.68 0.33
C THR A 559 18.98 21.21 0.95
N ARG A 560 18.86 19.93 1.30
CA ARG A 560 17.68 19.35 1.97
C ARG A 560 17.99 19.03 3.42
N CYS A 561 17.04 19.33 4.31
CA CYS A 561 17.12 18.94 5.71
C CYS A 561 17.28 17.41 5.80
N PRO A 562 18.26 16.89 6.57
CA PRO A 562 18.49 15.45 6.67
C PRO A 562 17.35 14.72 7.38
N GLU A 563 16.56 15.44 8.18
CA GLU A 563 15.46 14.89 8.97
C GLU A 563 14.11 14.97 8.23
N CYS A 564 13.75 16.15 7.73
CA CYS A 564 12.44 16.36 7.10
C CYS A 564 12.46 16.62 5.59
N TYR A 565 13.64 16.70 4.97
CA TYR A 565 13.84 16.90 3.53
C TYR A 565 13.31 18.22 2.93
N GLU A 566 12.83 19.14 3.76
CA GLU A 566 12.54 20.52 3.39
C GLU A 566 13.80 21.23 2.90
N LEU A 567 13.64 22.21 2.02
CA LEU A 567 14.74 23.02 1.53
C LEU A 567 15.35 23.80 2.70
N ILE A 568 16.65 23.62 2.93
CA ILE A 568 17.43 24.35 3.93
C ILE A 568 18.54 25.16 3.25
N GLY A 569 19.05 26.19 3.94
CA GLY A 569 20.03 27.13 3.39
C GLY A 569 19.37 28.30 2.65
N GLY A 570 19.95 28.70 1.51
CA GLY A 570 19.56 29.94 0.80
C GLY A 570 20.60 30.42 -0.21
N SER A 571 20.44 31.65 -0.69
CA SER A 571 21.38 32.30 -1.60
C SER A 571 21.52 33.79 -1.27
N ASN A 572 22.64 34.40 -1.63
CA ASN A 572 22.95 35.82 -1.34
C ASN A 572 22.75 36.20 0.15
N HIS A 573 23.22 35.34 1.05
CA HIS A 573 23.05 35.44 2.51
C HIS A 573 21.58 35.53 2.98
N SER A 574 20.63 35.18 2.11
CA SER A 574 19.20 35.19 2.40
C SER A 574 18.68 33.76 2.46
N LEU A 575 18.03 33.42 3.58
CA LEU A 575 17.47 32.10 3.79
C LEU A 575 16.30 31.82 2.83
N VAL A 576 16.13 30.55 2.43
CA VAL A 576 14.89 30.14 1.78
C VAL A 576 13.69 30.29 2.72
N SER A 577 12.52 30.58 2.14
CA SER A 577 11.28 30.81 2.88
C SER A 577 10.96 29.66 3.84
N GLY A 578 10.74 30.00 5.12
CA GLY A 578 10.41 29.05 6.18
C GLY A 578 11.58 28.65 7.08
N ASN A 579 12.83 28.82 6.62
CA ASN A 579 13.99 28.75 7.49
C ASN A 579 14.07 29.99 8.38
N ARG A 580 14.58 29.81 9.59
CA ARG A 580 14.77 30.89 10.55
C ARG A 580 15.99 30.61 11.41
N ALA A 581 16.57 31.66 12.01
CA ALA A 581 17.62 31.48 13.00
C ALA A 581 17.11 30.61 14.17
N ASN A 582 17.99 29.76 14.71
CA ASN A 582 17.70 29.01 15.92
C ASN A 582 18.09 29.85 17.13
N ALA A 583 17.12 30.65 17.62
CA ALA A 583 17.34 31.60 18.69
C ALA A 583 17.91 30.98 19.98
N GLU A 584 17.56 29.72 20.26
CA GLU A 584 18.04 28.99 21.44
C GLU A 584 19.54 28.65 21.32
N LEU A 585 19.96 28.04 20.21
CA LEU A 585 21.37 27.71 19.97
C LEU A 585 22.22 28.97 19.78
N GLU A 586 21.68 30.02 19.16
CA GLU A 586 22.34 31.33 19.05
C GLU A 586 22.55 31.99 20.42
N SER A 587 21.57 31.87 21.32
CA SER A 587 21.72 32.36 22.69
C SER A 587 22.80 31.58 23.45
N ILE A 588 22.83 30.25 23.27
CA ILE A 588 23.86 29.40 23.86
C ILE A 588 25.24 29.75 23.29
N ALA A 589 25.37 29.99 21.99
CA ALA A 589 26.64 30.37 21.37
C ALA A 589 27.16 31.71 21.91
N ARG A 590 26.29 32.71 22.05
CA ARG A 590 26.64 34.00 22.66
C ARG A 590 27.06 33.86 24.13
N ALA A 591 26.34 33.03 24.89
CA ALA A 591 26.69 32.73 26.28
C ALA A 591 28.06 32.02 26.40
N ASN A 592 28.46 31.26 25.37
CA ASN A 592 29.78 30.62 25.26
C ASN A 592 30.85 31.50 24.59
N GLY A 593 30.60 32.80 24.43
CA GLY A 593 31.61 33.78 23.98
C GLY A 593 31.68 34.02 22.47
N ALA A 594 30.67 33.60 21.71
CA ALA A 594 30.60 33.90 20.27
C ALA A 594 30.56 35.41 20.05
N ARG A 595 31.49 35.92 19.24
CA ARG A 595 31.55 37.35 18.90
C ARG A 595 30.37 37.74 18.01
N GLN A 596 30.08 39.03 17.91
CA GLN A 596 29.11 39.49 16.92
C GLN A 596 29.64 39.20 15.51
N ASN A 597 28.77 38.74 14.62
CA ASN A 597 29.13 38.50 13.23
C ASN A 597 29.71 39.79 12.60
N PRO A 598 30.93 39.76 12.05
CA PRO A 598 31.59 40.97 11.54
C PRO A 598 30.92 41.52 10.27
N TRP A 599 30.17 40.68 9.54
CA TRP A 599 29.62 41.01 8.24
C TRP A 599 28.34 41.88 8.33
N PRO A 600 28.18 42.91 7.47
CA PRO A 600 27.03 43.82 7.53
C PRO A 600 25.66 43.17 7.28
N TRP A 601 25.62 42.06 6.52
CA TRP A 601 24.37 41.35 6.22
C TRP A 601 23.81 40.58 7.43
N ALA A 602 24.64 40.38 8.46
CA ALA A 602 24.29 39.64 9.68
C ALA A 602 23.92 40.54 10.86
N ARG A 603 23.95 41.87 10.67
CA ARG A 603 23.69 42.87 11.71
C ARG A 603 22.26 43.36 11.76
#